data_AF-A0A7Z9HE33-F1
#
_entry.id   AF-A0A7Z9HE33-F1
#
_cell.length_a   1.000
_cell.length_b   1.000
_cell.length_c   1.000
_cell.angle_alpha   90.00
_cell.angle_beta   90.00
_cell.angle_gamma   90.00
#
_symmetry.space_group_name_H-M   'P 1'
#
loop_
_entity.id
_entity.type
_entity.pdbx_description
1 polymer ?
#
loop_
_entity_poly.entity_id
_entity_poly.type
_entity_poly.pdbx_seq_one_letter_code
_entity_poly.pdbx_strand_id
1 'polypeptide(L)'
;SSILREEVKNSLLSKFGYLAMKGPFKALRQRADYSEVGGASLLGVNGIVIICHGNSKVHSFRNAIKHAQECVDLELNDKISAEVSENLEVLNRAKTLNGDS
;
A
#
# COMPACT_ATOMS: atom_id res chain seq x y z
N SER A 1 27.62 5.70 0.71
CA SER A 1 27.93 6.83 -0.19
C SER A 1 27.66 6.39 -1.62
N SER A 2 26.64 6.95 -2.27
CA SER A 2 26.28 6.55 -3.64
C SER A 2 27.00 7.42 -4.67
N ILE A 3 27.57 6.77 -5.68
CA ILE A 3 28.23 7.35 -6.86
C ILE A 3 27.42 8.54 -7.45
N LEU A 4 26.09 8.42 -7.43
CA LEU A 4 25.16 9.48 -7.85
C LEU A 4 25.36 10.85 -7.15
N ARG A 5 25.71 10.86 -5.86
CA ARG A 5 25.91 12.13 -5.12
C ARG A 5 27.20 12.83 -5.51
N GLU A 6 28.18 12.08 -6.02
CA GLU A 6 29.49 12.58 -6.38
C GLU A 6 29.46 13.17 -7.81
N GLU A 7 28.79 12.50 -8.75
CA GLU A 7 28.55 13.00 -10.11
C GLU A 7 27.71 14.28 -10.13
N VAL A 8 26.67 14.38 -9.29
CA VAL A 8 25.80 15.57 -9.20
C VAL A 8 26.55 16.78 -8.64
N LYS A 9 27.62 16.59 -7.85
CA LYS A 9 28.39 17.69 -7.28
C LYS A 9 29.29 18.39 -8.31
N ASN A 10 29.72 17.68 -9.36
CA ASN A 10 30.75 18.11 -10.30
C ASN A 10 30.24 18.96 -11.49
N SER A 11 28.92 19.15 -11.64
CA SER A 11 28.37 20.00 -12.70
C SER A 11 27.22 20.88 -12.19
N LEU A 12 27.31 22.19 -12.44
CA LEU A 12 26.26 23.15 -12.13
C LEU A 12 24.95 22.84 -12.88
N LEU A 13 25.07 22.29 -14.09
CA LEU A 13 23.93 21.84 -14.89
C LEU A 13 23.24 20.62 -14.24
N SER A 14 24.03 19.68 -13.71
CA SER A 14 23.50 18.51 -12.98
C SER A 14 22.84 18.90 -11.65
N LYS A 15 23.31 19.96 -10.98
CA LYS A 15 22.64 20.52 -9.79
C LYS A 15 21.28 21.13 -10.13
N PHE A 16 21.19 21.87 -11.23
CA PHE A 16 19.91 22.44 -11.70
C PHE A 16 18.93 21.35 -12.14
N GLY A 17 19.39 20.35 -12.90
CA GLY A 17 18.59 19.18 -13.26
C GLY A 17 18.12 18.40 -12.03
N TYR A 18 19.01 18.17 -11.07
CA TYR A 18 18.63 17.53 -9.80
C TYR A 18 17.60 18.36 -9.02
N LEU A 19 17.73 19.70 -8.95
CA LEU A 19 16.76 20.54 -8.26
C LEU A 19 15.37 20.49 -8.90
N ALA A 20 15.32 20.53 -10.23
CA ALA A 20 14.08 20.41 -11.00
C ALA A 20 13.41 19.04 -10.80
N MET A 21 14.21 17.97 -10.75
CA MET A 21 13.69 16.61 -10.56
C MET A 21 13.43 16.23 -9.09
N LYS A 22 13.98 16.98 -8.13
CA LYS A 22 13.86 16.69 -6.69
C LYS A 22 12.42 16.72 -6.19
N GLY A 23 11.60 17.63 -6.70
CA GLY A 23 10.17 17.72 -6.36
C GLY A 23 9.39 16.48 -6.81
N PRO A 24 9.39 16.17 -8.12
CA PRO A 24 8.78 14.95 -8.66
C PRO A 24 9.32 13.67 -8.01
N PHE A 25 10.64 13.54 -7.81
CA PHE A 25 11.20 12.35 -7.15
C PHE A 25 10.79 12.24 -5.68
N LYS A 26 10.61 13.35 -4.96
CA LYS A 26 10.11 13.33 -3.58
C LYS A 26 8.64 12.90 -3.53
N ALA A 27 7.82 13.40 -4.44
CA ALA A 27 6.41 12.99 -4.57
C ALA A 27 6.28 11.53 -5.00
N LEU A 28 7.14 11.07 -5.91
CA LEU A 28 7.19 9.69 -6.38
C LEU A 28 7.65 8.75 -5.27
N ARG A 29 8.63 9.18 -4.46
CA ARG A 29 9.02 8.47 -3.24
C ARG A 29 7.88 8.40 -2.23
N GLN A 30 7.16 9.49 -1.98
CA GLN A 30 5.98 9.47 -1.09
C GLN A 30 4.86 8.55 -1.58
N ARG A 31 4.65 8.44 -2.90
CA ARG A 31 3.67 7.52 -3.48
C ARG A 31 4.14 6.07 -3.48
N ALA A 32 5.44 5.84 -3.66
CA ALA A 32 6.04 4.51 -3.65
C ALA A 32 6.24 3.97 -2.22
N ASP A 33 6.35 4.86 -1.24
CA ASP A 33 6.53 4.52 0.16
C ASP A 33 5.16 4.27 0.81
N TYR A 34 4.70 3.02 0.72
CA TYR A 34 3.53 2.50 1.47
C TYR A 34 3.65 2.72 3.00
N SER A 35 4.80 3.18 3.52
CA SER A 35 4.99 3.53 4.92
C SER A 35 4.18 4.74 5.39
N GLU A 36 3.65 5.59 4.50
CA GLU A 36 2.83 6.75 4.87
C GLU A 36 1.45 6.32 5.42
N VAL A 37 0.94 5.13 5.05
CA VAL A 37 -0.34 4.57 5.56
C VAL A 37 -0.16 3.89 6.94
N GLY A 38 1.09 3.62 7.34
CA GLY A 38 1.43 3.07 8.65
C GLY A 38 1.58 1.55 8.71
N GLY A 39 1.12 0.81 7.69
CA GLY A 39 1.26 -0.64 7.60
C GLY A 39 0.41 -1.24 6.49
N ALA A 40 0.55 -2.54 6.23
CA ALA A 40 -0.25 -3.26 5.25
C ALA A 40 -1.38 -4.03 5.95
N SER A 41 -2.60 -3.97 5.40
CA SER A 41 -3.73 -4.78 5.89
C SER A 41 -3.55 -6.25 5.49
N LEU A 42 -3.62 -7.17 6.44
CA LEU A 42 -3.68 -8.60 6.20
C LEU A 42 -5.14 -9.02 6.00
N LEU A 43 -5.46 -9.49 4.79
CA LEU A 43 -6.81 -9.93 4.41
C LEU A 43 -6.96 -11.45 4.57
N GLY A 44 -8.21 -11.92 4.68
CA GLY A 44 -8.53 -13.35 4.80
C GLY A 44 -8.45 -13.90 6.22
N VAL A 45 -8.31 -13.04 7.22
CA VAL A 45 -8.43 -13.37 8.65
C VAL A 45 -9.76 -12.84 9.18
N ASN A 46 -10.29 -13.44 10.25
CA ASN A 46 -11.54 -12.97 10.87
C ASN A 46 -11.31 -11.71 11.73
N GLY A 47 -11.02 -10.58 11.09
CA GLY A 47 -10.83 -9.30 11.74
C GLY A 47 -9.89 -8.35 10.98
N ILE A 48 -9.60 -7.21 11.59
CA ILE A 48 -8.67 -6.21 11.05
C ILE A 48 -7.27 -6.42 11.63
N VAL A 49 -6.30 -6.70 10.77
CA VAL A 49 -4.89 -6.88 11.15
C VAL A 49 -4.01 -5.98 10.29
N ILE A 50 -3.23 -5.10 10.90
CA ILE A 50 -2.30 -4.21 10.22
C ILE A 50 -0.86 -4.61 10.55
N ILE A 51 -0.10 -5.01 9.54
CA ILE A 51 1.31 -5.40 9.64
C ILE A 51 2.19 -4.17 9.43
N CYS A 52 2.97 -3.82 10.45
CA CYS A 52 3.93 -2.71 10.42
C CYS A 52 5.36 -3.22 10.24
N HIS A 53 6.23 -2.45 9.56
CA HIS A 53 7.66 -2.74 9.54
C HIS A 53 8.30 -2.46 10.92
N GLY A 54 9.25 -3.29 11.36
CA GLY A 54 9.88 -3.14 12.68
C GLY A 54 10.71 -1.86 12.88
N ASN A 55 11.15 -1.22 11.79
CA ASN A 55 11.85 0.07 11.82
C ASN A 55 10.90 1.28 11.65
N SER A 56 9.58 1.06 11.81
CA SER A 56 8.58 2.11 11.73
C SER A 56 8.78 3.14 12.84
N LYS A 57 8.65 4.42 12.49
CA LYS A 57 8.73 5.52 13.46
C LYS A 57 7.37 5.72 14.13
N VAL A 58 7.35 6.49 15.22
CA VAL A 58 6.14 6.80 16.01
C VAL A 58 4.97 7.30 15.14
N HIS A 59 5.23 8.13 14.12
CA HIS A 59 4.19 8.62 13.21
C HIS A 59 3.56 7.51 12.36
N SER A 60 4.33 6.49 11.96
CA SER A 60 3.84 5.35 11.18
C SER A 60 2.90 4.49 12.02
N PHE A 61 3.21 4.25 13.30
CA PHE A 61 2.31 3.53 14.21
C PHE A 61 1.00 4.29 14.45
N ARG A 62 1.06 5.62 14.62
CA ARG A 62 -0.15 6.44 14.71
C ARG A 62 -1.03 6.30 13.47
N ASN A 63 -0.44 6.34 12.28
CA ASN A 63 -1.17 6.16 11.04
C ASN A 63 -1.73 4.73 10.92
N ALA A 64 -0.99 3.70 11.36
CA ALA A 64 -1.44 2.31 11.37
C ALA A 64 -2.68 2.11 12.25
N ILE A 65 -2.70 2.71 13.45
CA ILE A 65 -3.86 2.66 14.35
C ILE A 65 -5.05 3.37 13.73
N LYS A 66 -4.83 4.55 13.14
CA LYS A 66 -5.90 5.29 12.44
C LYS A 66 -6.45 4.48 11.26
N HIS A 67 -5.57 3.85 10.48
CA HIS A 67 -5.94 2.99 9.36
C HIS A 67 -6.73 1.75 9.83
N ALA A 68 -6.33 1.15 10.96
CA ALA A 68 -7.09 0.06 11.58
C ALA A 68 -8.49 0.52 12.00
N GLN A 69 -8.61 1.71 12.61
CA GLN A 69 -9.89 2.30 12.96
C GLN A 69 -10.76 2.52 11.72
N GLU A 70 -10.20 3.13 10.66
CA GLU A 70 -10.92 3.35 9.40
C GLU A 70 -11.41 2.02 8.78
N CYS A 71 -10.62 0.95 8.86
CA CYS A 71 -11.05 -0.38 8.40
C CYS A 71 -12.23 -0.95 9.20
N VAL A 72 -12.28 -0.69 10.52
CA VAL A 72 -13.39 -1.09 11.39
C VAL A 72 -14.63 -0.25 11.07
N ASP A 73 -14.49 1.07 10.99
CA ASP A 73 -15.59 2.01 10.70
C ASP A 73 -16.22 1.73 9.33
N LEU A 74 -15.43 1.24 8.38
CA LEU A 74 -15.89 0.85 7.06
C LEU A 74 -16.45 -0.58 7.00
N GLU A 75 -16.43 -1.34 8.09
CA GLU A 75 -16.85 -2.74 8.15
C GLU A 75 -16.14 -3.58 7.06
N LEU A 76 -14.84 -3.32 6.87
CA LEU A 76 -14.08 -3.82 5.72
C LEU A 76 -14.10 -5.36 5.63
N ASN A 77 -13.99 -6.05 6.78
CA ASN A 77 -14.00 -7.50 6.81
C ASN A 77 -15.34 -8.08 6.34
N ASP A 78 -16.45 -7.48 6.77
CA ASP A 78 -17.79 -7.91 6.42
C ASP A 78 -18.07 -7.69 4.94
N LYS A 79 -17.65 -6.54 4.40
CA LYS A 79 -17.74 -6.23 2.96
C LYS A 79 -16.95 -7.21 2.11
N ILE A 80 -15.70 -7.52 2.48
CA ILE A 80 -14.89 -8.50 1.75
C ILE A 80 -15.53 -9.88 1.82
N SER A 81 -16.02 -10.29 2.99
CA SER A 81 -16.69 -11.59 3.13
C SER A 81 -17.92 -11.69 2.24
N ALA A 82 -18.78 -10.66 2.23
CA ALA A 82 -19.98 -10.63 1.41
C ALA A 82 -19.65 -10.71 -0.09
N GLU A 83 -18.69 -9.89 -0.54
CA GLU A 83 -18.27 -9.82 -1.95
C GLU A 83 -17.64 -11.14 -2.42
N VAL A 84 -16.82 -11.78 -1.58
CA VAL A 84 -16.23 -13.09 -1.90
C VAL A 84 -17.31 -14.16 -2.00
N SER A 85 -18.29 -14.17 -1.09
CA SER A 85 -19.42 -15.11 -1.15
C SER A 85 -20.25 -14.95 -2.43
N GLU A 86 -20.61 -13.72 -2.79
CA GLU A 86 -21.38 -13.44 -4.01
C GLU A 86 -20.62 -13.89 -5.27
N ASN A 87 -19.34 -13.54 -5.37
CA ASN A 87 -18.52 -13.94 -6.52
C ASN A 87 -18.35 -15.46 -6.60
N LEU A 88 -18.26 -16.15 -5.46
CA LEU A 88 -18.17 -17.62 -5.44
C LEU A 88 -19.45 -18.27 -5.97
N GLU A 89 -20.63 -17.71 -5.67
CA GLU A 89 -21.90 -18.19 -6.24
C GLU A 89 -21.96 -18.03 -7.76
N VAL A 90 -21.51 -16.89 -8.29
CA VAL A 90 -21.42 -16.64 -9.74
C VAL A 90 -20.50 -17.65 -10.40
N LEU A 91 -19.33 -17.90 -9.82
CA LEU A 91 -18.36 -18.88 -10.36
C LEU A 91 -18.90 -20.30 -10.31
N ASN A 92 -19.59 -20.69 -9.23
CA ASN A 92 -20.20 -22.02 -9.12
C ASN A 92 -21.31 -22.20 -10.15
N ARG A 93 -22.13 -21.17 -10.39
CA ARG A 93 -23.16 -21.19 -11.44
C ARG A 93 -22.55 -21.29 -12.84
N ALA A 94 -21.44 -20.60 -13.10
CA ALA A 94 -20.74 -20.72 -14.37
C ALA A 94 -20.16 -22.13 -14.58
N LYS A 95 -19.61 -22.75 -13.54
CA LYS A 95 -19.12 -24.14 -13.60
C LYS A 95 -20.23 -25.14 -13.88
N THR A 96 -21.38 -25.04 -13.21
CA THR A 96 -22.50 -25.96 -13.44
C THR A 96 -23.11 -25.82 -14.84
N LEU A 97 -23.08 -24.62 -15.43
CA LEU A 97 -23.49 -24.39 -16.82
C LEU A 97 -22.50 -24.95 -17.84
N ASN A 98 -21.21 -25.02 -17.49
CA ASN A 98 -20.15 -25.51 -18.38
C ASN A 98 -19.93 -27.03 -18.31
N GLY A 99 -20.68 -27.76 -17.49
CA GLY A 99 -20.67 -29.22 -17.45
C GLY A 99 -19.48 -29.87 -16.73
N ASP A 100 -18.60 -29.06 -16.12
CA ASP A 100 -17.50 -29.56 -15.28
C ASP A 100 -18.07 -29.91 -13.89
N SER A 101 -18.42 -31.19 -13.69
CA SER A 101 -18.77 -31.77 -12.40
C SER A 101 -17.65 -32.68 -11.90
#